data_AF-A0AB36DKB1-F1
#
_entry.id   AF-A0AB36DKB1-F1
#
_cell.length_a   1.000
_cell.length_b   1.000
_cell.length_c   1.000
_cell.angle_alpha   90.00
_cell.angle_beta   90.00
_cell.angle_gamma   90.00
#
_symmetry.space_group_name_H-M   'P 1'
#
loop_
_entity.id
_entity.type
_entity.pdbx_description
1 polymer ?
#
loop_
_entity_poly.entity_id
_entity_poly.type
_entity_poly.pdbx_seq_one_letter_code
_entity_poly.pdbx_strand_id
1 'polypeptide(L)'
;DEAAGKQVAEVPVQVSSNASVVDMAILTRYLPAGYTLEGSDCEIRGGYVYVSVAPAEEVQNVKINYYDEAAKKQVAEVPVQVSIDTSCVNMAILTRYLPEGYTLEGSDCIIRDGYVYVSVAPAEEVQNVKINYYDEAAKKQVAEVPVQVSIDTSCVNMAILTRYLPEGYTIEGTDCIIRDGYVYVSVAPAEEVQNVKINYYDEDAEKQVAEVPVQVSIDTSCVNMAILTRYMPEGYALVSSDCIIRDGYVYVSVKKDVEIREAVLHITFETPNGEVVTTETVTAEGADGEDAVFRLGVDFNLPTGYKLSNDRDQVTEITIPFGSTGGHTMVVEKGDLSSIVKIQFVDAENNDEVVAGGDYFVDGDGDGIFHTREITEWVPEGYELQEVGDFQVELYKETPLQLSVTKIKEDKPETPDPEEPNKP
;
A
#
# COMPACT_ATOMS: atom_id res chain seq x y z
N ASP A 1 42.70 -63.70 26.22
CA ASP A 1 41.59 -62.76 26.03
C ASP A 1 41.94 -61.52 26.83
N GLU A 2 42.52 -60.54 26.12
CA GLU A 2 42.97 -59.29 26.74
C GLU A 2 41.78 -58.45 27.21
N ALA A 3 40.67 -58.46 26.47
CA ALA A 3 39.45 -57.76 26.83
C ALA A 3 38.84 -58.29 28.15
N ALA A 4 38.87 -59.61 28.35
CA ALA A 4 38.43 -60.25 29.60
C ALA A 4 39.53 -60.35 30.68
N GLY A 5 40.78 -59.91 30.39
CA GLY A 5 41.90 -59.94 31.33
C GLY A 5 42.29 -61.33 31.83
N LYS A 6 42.04 -62.39 31.05
CA LYS A 6 42.23 -63.78 31.46
C LYS A 6 43.00 -64.62 30.44
N GLN A 7 43.74 -65.59 30.96
CA GLN A 7 44.31 -66.67 30.16
C GLN A 7 43.20 -67.65 29.76
N VAL A 8 43.07 -67.89 28.45
CA VAL A 8 42.03 -68.78 27.90
C VAL A 8 42.51 -70.23 27.84
N ALA A 9 43.77 -70.46 27.44
CA ALA A 9 44.40 -71.77 27.39
C ALA A 9 45.93 -71.64 27.39
N GLU A 10 46.64 -72.74 27.66
CA GLU A 10 48.06 -72.92 27.37
C GLU A 10 48.20 -74.17 26.50
N VAL A 11 48.75 -74.02 25.29
CA VAL A 11 48.81 -75.08 24.28
C VAL A 11 50.26 -75.26 23.84
N PRO A 12 50.82 -76.49 23.87
CA PRO A 12 52.17 -76.73 23.38
C PRO A 12 52.21 -76.60 21.85
N VAL A 13 53.03 -75.68 21.35
CA VAL A 13 53.26 -75.46 19.92
C VAL A 13 54.65 -75.98 19.54
N GLN A 14 54.73 -76.68 18.40
CA GLN A 14 56.01 -77.17 17.87
C GLN A 14 56.50 -76.22 16.77
N VAL A 15 57.71 -75.68 16.95
CA VAL A 15 58.37 -74.77 16.00
C VAL A 15 59.83 -75.19 15.80
N SER A 16 60.50 -74.67 14.77
CA SER A 16 61.90 -75.01 14.53
C SER A 16 62.80 -74.52 15.68
N SER A 17 63.87 -75.26 15.96
CA SER A 17 64.78 -74.96 17.08
C SER A 17 65.53 -73.62 16.96
N ASN A 18 65.52 -73.02 15.77
CA ASN A 18 66.09 -71.70 15.48
C ASN A 18 65.03 -70.60 15.26
N ALA A 19 63.74 -70.89 15.48
CA ALA A 19 62.68 -69.89 15.35
C ALA A 19 62.82 -68.82 16.43
N SER A 20 62.66 -67.55 16.04
CA SER A 20 62.53 -66.41 16.97
C SER A 20 61.12 -65.83 17.00
N VAL A 21 60.27 -66.21 16.04
CA VAL A 21 58.88 -65.76 15.83
C VAL A 21 58.04 -66.97 15.43
N VAL A 22 56.75 -66.96 15.77
CA VAL A 22 55.77 -67.94 15.31
C VAL A 22 54.75 -67.24 14.42
N ASP A 23 54.66 -67.73 13.19
CA ASP A 23 53.76 -67.18 12.17
C ASP A 23 52.29 -67.35 12.57
N MET A 24 51.48 -66.36 12.21
CA MET A 24 50.04 -66.32 12.43
C MET A 24 49.34 -67.59 11.92
N ALA A 25 49.75 -68.08 10.75
CA ALA A 25 49.18 -69.30 10.15
C ALA A 25 49.42 -70.55 11.01
N ILE A 26 50.53 -70.61 11.73
CA ILE A 26 50.79 -71.68 12.71
C ILE A 26 49.91 -71.43 13.93
N LEU A 27 49.93 -70.22 14.50
CA LEU A 27 49.17 -69.86 15.71
C LEU A 27 47.67 -70.17 15.58
N THR A 28 47.05 -69.84 14.43
CA THR A 28 45.62 -70.09 14.17
C THR A 28 45.24 -71.58 14.27
N ARG A 29 46.17 -72.50 14.02
CA ARG A 29 45.93 -73.96 14.12
C ARG A 29 45.91 -74.48 15.56
N TYR A 30 46.48 -73.72 16.49
CA TYR A 30 46.59 -74.09 17.91
C TYR A 30 45.65 -73.27 18.80
N LEU A 31 44.74 -72.47 18.20
CA LEU A 31 43.76 -71.70 18.94
C LEU A 31 42.76 -72.62 19.68
N PRO A 32 42.34 -72.23 20.89
CA PRO A 32 41.25 -72.90 21.58
C PRO A 32 39.95 -72.76 20.78
N ALA A 33 39.11 -73.80 20.80
CA ALA A 33 37.82 -73.79 20.12
C ALA A 33 36.95 -72.62 20.61
N GLY A 34 36.30 -71.91 19.68
CA GLY A 34 35.47 -70.74 19.97
C GLY A 34 36.23 -69.43 20.13
N TYR A 35 37.51 -69.37 19.75
CA TYR A 35 38.31 -68.14 19.75
C TYR A 35 38.99 -67.90 18.40
N THR A 36 39.12 -66.64 18.03
CA THR A 36 39.89 -66.16 16.88
C THR A 36 41.13 -65.41 17.35
N LEU A 37 42.18 -65.38 16.52
CA LEU A 37 43.41 -64.66 16.80
C LEU A 37 43.16 -63.15 16.68
N GLU A 38 43.66 -62.38 17.64
CA GLU A 38 43.78 -60.93 17.52
C GLU A 38 45.26 -60.57 17.34
N GLY A 39 45.60 -59.88 16.25
CA GLY A 39 46.96 -59.37 16.01
C GLY A 39 47.69 -60.07 14.87
N SER A 40 49.01 -60.23 15.01
CA SER A 40 49.94 -60.70 13.97
C SER A 40 50.92 -61.75 14.51
N ASP A 41 51.95 -62.08 13.73
CA ASP A 41 53.05 -62.97 14.15
C ASP A 41 53.63 -62.56 15.51
N CYS A 42 53.98 -63.55 16.34
CA CYS A 42 54.36 -63.33 17.74
C CYS A 42 55.77 -63.85 18.05
N GLU A 43 56.56 -63.07 18.79
CA GLU A 43 57.92 -63.44 19.22
C GLU A 43 57.93 -64.54 20.29
N ILE A 44 58.95 -65.40 20.25
CA ILE A 44 59.20 -66.41 21.28
C ILE A 44 60.01 -65.77 22.42
N ARG A 45 59.45 -65.77 23.64
CA ARG A 45 60.09 -65.21 24.84
C ARG A 45 60.13 -66.24 25.95
N GLY A 46 61.34 -66.67 26.31
CA GLY A 46 61.56 -67.60 27.42
C GLY A 46 60.88 -68.97 27.23
N GLY A 47 60.72 -69.42 25.98
CA GLY A 47 60.02 -70.66 25.63
C GLY A 47 58.51 -70.53 25.47
N TYR A 48 57.94 -69.33 25.63
CA TYR A 48 56.51 -69.05 25.49
C TYR A 48 56.24 -68.08 24.34
N VAL A 49 55.02 -68.15 23.80
CA VAL A 49 54.46 -67.19 22.85
C VAL A 49 53.13 -66.73 23.42
N TYR A 50 52.99 -65.42 23.62
CA TYR A 50 51.77 -64.82 24.15
C TYR A 50 50.95 -64.26 23.00
N VAL A 51 49.68 -64.64 22.97
CA VAL A 51 48.79 -64.41 21.84
C VAL A 51 47.47 -63.83 22.35
N SER A 52 47.06 -62.72 21.76
CA SER A 52 45.74 -62.13 22.01
C SER A 52 44.70 -62.90 21.19
N VAL A 53 43.57 -63.18 21.83
CA VAL A 53 42.46 -63.92 21.22
C VAL A 53 41.15 -63.32 21.69
N ALA A 54 40.19 -63.23 20.78
CA ALA A 54 38.81 -62.88 21.06
C ALA A 54 37.92 -64.10 20.87
N PRO A 55 36.75 -64.17 21.54
CA PRO A 55 35.71 -65.12 21.18
C PRO A 55 35.41 -65.02 19.68
N ALA A 56 35.33 -66.15 19.00
CA ALA A 56 34.90 -66.19 17.61
C ALA A 56 33.46 -65.67 17.54
N GLU A 57 33.18 -64.75 16.62
CA GLU A 57 31.80 -64.28 16.42
C GLU A 57 30.90 -65.47 16.08
N GLU A 58 29.93 -65.74 16.94
CA GLU A 58 28.90 -66.72 16.64
C GLU A 58 28.01 -66.16 15.53
N VAL A 59 27.81 -66.96 14.48
CA VAL A 59 27.00 -66.60 13.32
C VAL A 59 25.78 -67.51 13.21
N GLN A 60 24.70 -66.96 12.67
CA GLN A 60 23.50 -67.68 12.27
C GLN A 60 23.31 -67.63 10.76
N ASN A 61 22.75 -68.71 10.20
CA ASN A 61 22.33 -68.72 8.80
C ASN A 61 20.91 -68.18 8.71
N VAL A 62 20.71 -67.17 7.87
CA VAL A 62 19.43 -66.53 7.62
C VAL A 62 19.11 -66.66 6.13
N LYS A 63 17.84 -66.94 5.80
CA LYS A 63 17.37 -66.98 4.42
C LYS A 63 16.57 -65.73 4.10
N ILE A 64 17.05 -64.95 3.15
CA ILE A 64 16.33 -63.78 2.62
C ILE A 64 15.42 -64.26 1.50
N ASN A 65 14.11 -64.09 1.69
CA ASN A 65 13.06 -64.41 0.72
C ASN A 65 12.56 -63.11 0.08
N TYR A 66 12.96 -62.87 -1.17
CA TYR A 66 12.45 -61.76 -1.98
C TYR A 66 11.16 -62.18 -2.66
N TYR A 67 10.08 -61.45 -2.41
CA TYR A 67 8.75 -61.79 -2.86
C TYR A 67 8.09 -60.61 -3.56
N ASP A 68 7.57 -60.87 -4.76
CA ASP A 68 6.76 -59.94 -5.52
C ASP A 68 5.29 -60.12 -5.12
N GLU A 69 4.80 -59.19 -4.31
CA GLU A 69 3.44 -59.21 -3.77
C GLU A 69 2.38 -59.08 -4.86
N ALA A 70 2.65 -58.28 -5.90
CA ALA A 70 1.72 -58.06 -7.01
C ALA A 70 1.59 -59.33 -7.86
N ALA A 71 2.70 -59.99 -8.16
CA ALA A 71 2.74 -61.25 -8.90
C ALA A 71 2.41 -62.48 -8.02
N LYS A 72 2.34 -62.32 -6.69
CA LYS A 72 2.19 -63.40 -5.69
C LYS A 72 3.23 -64.51 -5.89
N LYS A 73 4.48 -64.12 -6.07
CA LYS A 73 5.56 -65.02 -6.46
C LYS A 73 6.83 -64.75 -5.67
N GLN A 74 7.46 -65.83 -5.19
CA GLN A 74 8.84 -65.79 -4.71
C GLN A 74 9.79 -65.56 -5.90
N VAL A 75 10.53 -64.45 -5.86
CA VAL A 75 11.50 -64.05 -6.88
C VAL A 75 12.84 -64.75 -6.65
N ALA A 76 13.31 -64.78 -5.41
CA ALA A 76 14.56 -65.44 -5.03
C ALA A 76 14.58 -65.81 -3.54
N GLU A 77 15.35 -66.84 -3.19
CA GLU A 77 15.73 -67.17 -1.81
C GLU A 77 17.26 -67.20 -1.72
N VAL A 78 17.85 -66.32 -0.91
CA VAL A 78 19.30 -66.14 -0.79
C VAL A 78 19.74 -66.43 0.66
N PRO A 79 20.62 -67.43 0.90
CA PRO A 79 21.18 -67.66 2.21
C PRO A 79 22.29 -66.63 2.52
N VAL A 80 22.28 -66.06 3.72
CA VAL A 80 23.30 -65.15 4.24
C VAL A 80 23.71 -65.56 5.65
N GLN A 81 24.96 -65.25 6.03
CA GLN A 81 25.44 -65.40 7.40
C GLN A 81 25.52 -64.02 8.07
N VAL A 82 24.95 -63.93 9.26
CA VAL A 82 24.95 -62.73 10.11
C VAL A 82 25.32 -63.13 11.54
N SER A 83 25.72 -62.17 12.37
CA SER A 83 25.99 -62.42 13.80
C SER A 83 24.75 -62.99 14.51
N ILE A 84 24.96 -63.88 15.48
CA ILE A 84 23.90 -64.52 16.29
C ILE A 84 23.02 -63.49 17.01
N ASP A 85 23.57 -62.32 17.35
CA ASP A 85 22.87 -61.24 18.04
C ASP A 85 22.10 -60.31 17.08
N THR A 86 22.20 -60.55 15.77
CA THR A 86 21.51 -59.76 14.75
C THR A 86 20.02 -60.07 14.77
N SER A 87 19.19 -59.05 14.95
CA SER A 87 17.72 -59.17 14.96
C SER A 87 17.05 -58.72 13.65
N CYS A 88 17.76 -57.98 12.80
CA CYS A 88 17.29 -57.53 11.49
C CYS A 88 18.40 -57.54 10.43
N VAL A 89 18.01 -57.75 9.18
CA VAL A 89 18.88 -57.57 8.03
C VAL A 89 18.66 -56.18 7.46
N ASN A 90 19.73 -55.39 7.39
CA ASN A 90 19.66 -54.00 6.95
C ASN A 90 19.62 -53.87 5.43
N MET A 91 19.21 -52.68 4.96
CA MET A 91 19.10 -52.38 3.53
C MET A 91 20.39 -52.62 2.75
N ALA A 92 21.58 -52.39 3.31
CA ALA A 92 22.82 -52.63 2.59
C ALA A 92 23.03 -54.11 2.23
N ILE A 93 22.64 -55.03 3.13
CA ILE A 93 22.64 -56.46 2.84
C ILE A 93 21.50 -56.80 1.86
N LEU A 94 20.30 -56.27 2.08
CA LEU A 94 19.15 -56.52 1.21
C LEU A 94 19.39 -56.06 -0.23
N THR A 95 20.02 -54.90 -0.45
CA THR A 95 20.35 -54.39 -1.78
C THR A 95 21.46 -55.20 -2.44
N ARG A 96 22.46 -55.64 -1.67
CA ARG A 96 23.58 -56.43 -2.19
C ARG A 96 23.17 -57.80 -2.74
N TYR A 97 22.09 -58.37 -2.20
CA TYR A 97 21.54 -59.66 -2.65
C TYR A 97 20.21 -59.52 -3.41
N LEU A 98 19.83 -58.29 -3.77
CA LEU A 98 18.60 -58.03 -4.53
C LEU A 98 18.70 -58.66 -5.93
N PRO A 99 17.66 -59.40 -6.38
CA PRO A 99 17.62 -59.95 -7.73
C PRO A 99 17.66 -58.87 -8.82
N GLU A 100 18.37 -59.14 -9.92
CA GLU A 100 18.39 -58.25 -11.09
C GLU A 100 16.97 -58.04 -11.64
N GLY A 101 16.66 -56.80 -12.05
CA GLY A 101 15.35 -56.44 -12.59
C GLY A 101 14.27 -56.16 -11.54
N TYR A 102 14.64 -56.08 -10.25
CA TYR A 102 13.73 -55.74 -9.15
C TYR A 102 14.24 -54.54 -8.34
N THR A 103 13.32 -53.84 -7.67
CA THR A 103 13.58 -52.81 -6.67
C THR A 103 13.03 -53.24 -5.32
N LEU A 104 13.65 -52.77 -4.24
CA LEU A 104 13.19 -53.03 -2.88
C LEU A 104 12.00 -52.14 -2.54
N GLU A 105 10.98 -52.72 -1.93
CA GLU A 105 9.86 -52.00 -1.35
C GLU A 105 9.97 -52.06 0.19
N GLY A 106 10.44 -50.99 0.81
CA GLY A 106 10.44 -50.85 2.27
C GLY A 106 11.81 -50.58 2.90
N SER A 107 12.02 -51.14 4.09
CA SER A 107 13.16 -50.83 4.98
C SER A 107 13.82 -52.10 5.50
N ASP A 108 14.72 -51.96 6.48
CA ASP A 108 15.33 -53.07 7.21
C ASP A 108 14.28 -54.10 7.65
N CYS A 109 14.62 -55.38 7.50
CA CYS A 109 13.68 -56.49 7.67
C CYS A 109 14.07 -57.36 8.86
N ILE A 110 13.10 -57.66 9.74
CA ILE A 110 13.32 -58.46 10.96
C ILE A 110 13.55 -59.93 10.59
N ILE A 111 14.48 -60.56 11.31
CA ILE A 111 14.73 -62.01 11.21
C ILE A 111 13.68 -62.74 12.06
N ARG A 112 12.95 -63.68 11.45
CA ARG A 112 11.96 -64.54 12.12
C ARG A 112 12.27 -65.99 11.84
N ASP A 113 12.64 -66.74 12.87
CA ASP A 113 12.95 -68.18 12.80
C ASP A 113 13.96 -68.53 11.69
N GLY A 114 14.98 -67.68 11.50
CA GLY A 114 16.01 -67.87 10.47
C GLY A 114 15.59 -67.42 9.05
N TYR A 115 14.46 -66.74 8.91
CA TYR A 115 13.97 -66.21 7.64
C TYR A 115 13.76 -64.69 7.69
N VAL A 116 13.96 -64.04 6.55
CA VAL A 116 13.67 -62.63 6.33
C VAL A 116 12.80 -62.53 5.09
N TYR A 117 11.68 -61.82 5.21
CA TYR A 117 10.77 -61.56 4.09
C TYR A 117 10.99 -60.14 3.57
N VAL A 118 11.16 -60.00 2.26
CA VAL A 118 11.45 -58.71 1.61
C VAL A 118 10.52 -58.51 0.44
N SER A 119 9.72 -57.45 0.47
CA SER A 119 8.87 -57.07 -0.66
C SER A 119 9.73 -56.46 -1.76
N VAL A 120 9.48 -56.88 -2.99
CA VAL A 120 10.11 -56.34 -4.18
C VAL A 120 9.08 -56.08 -5.27
N ALA A 121 9.35 -55.08 -6.09
CA ALA A 121 8.62 -54.83 -7.32
C ALA A 121 9.56 -54.95 -8.53
N PRO A 122 9.07 -55.30 -9.72
CA PRO A 122 9.85 -55.18 -10.94
C PRO A 122 10.39 -53.76 -11.07
N ALA A 123 11.67 -53.62 -11.37
CA ALA A 123 12.26 -52.33 -11.66
C ALA A 123 11.58 -51.74 -12.90
N GLU A 124 11.25 -50.44 -12.86
CA GLU A 124 10.71 -49.77 -14.05
C GLU A 124 11.73 -49.87 -15.19
N GLU A 125 11.31 -50.50 -16.29
CA GLU A 125 12.11 -50.52 -17.50
C GLU A 125 12.17 -49.11 -18.09
N VAL A 126 13.39 -48.62 -18.31
CA VAL A 126 13.64 -47.29 -18.89
C VAL A 126 14.25 -47.43 -20.27
N GLN A 127 13.94 -46.47 -21.13
CA GLN A 127 14.57 -46.28 -22.44
C GLN A 127 15.33 -44.95 -22.46
N ASN A 128 16.43 -44.93 -23.22
CA ASN A 128 17.16 -43.70 -23.50
C ASN A 128 16.51 -43.01 -24.71
N VAL A 129 16.13 -41.74 -24.52
CA VAL A 129 15.56 -40.89 -25.55
C VAL A 129 16.46 -39.67 -25.72
N LYS A 130 16.63 -39.19 -26.94
CA LYS A 130 17.38 -37.97 -27.24
C LYS A 130 16.42 -36.84 -27.62
N ILE A 131 16.43 -35.76 -26.84
CA ILE A 131 15.70 -34.54 -27.16
C ILE A 131 16.59 -33.66 -28.03
N ASN A 132 16.11 -33.38 -29.25
CA ASN A 132 16.76 -32.49 -30.21
C ASN A 132 16.00 -31.17 -30.25
N TYR A 133 16.59 -30.12 -29.67
CA TYR A 133 16.08 -28.75 -29.75
C TYR A 133 16.61 -28.11 -31.02
N TYR A 134 15.71 -27.70 -31.90
CA TYR A 134 16.04 -27.18 -33.21
C TYR A 134 15.39 -25.82 -33.45
N ASP A 135 16.19 -24.86 -33.85
CA ASP A 135 15.75 -23.54 -34.29
C ASP A 135 15.43 -23.60 -35.78
N GLU A 136 14.14 -23.64 -36.09
CA GLU A 136 13.63 -23.74 -37.47
C GLU A 136 13.98 -22.52 -38.31
N ALA A 137 13.97 -21.33 -37.70
CA ALA A 137 14.27 -20.08 -38.39
C ALA A 137 15.76 -20.02 -38.77
N ALA A 138 16.65 -20.41 -37.85
CA ALA A 138 18.09 -20.48 -38.08
C ALA A 138 18.54 -21.75 -38.82
N LYS A 139 17.64 -22.74 -39.00
CA LYS A 139 17.92 -24.08 -39.52
C LYS A 139 19.10 -24.75 -38.81
N LYS A 140 19.07 -24.72 -37.48
CA LYS A 140 20.19 -25.13 -36.64
C LYS A 140 19.72 -25.97 -35.46
N GLN A 141 20.42 -27.10 -35.24
CA GLN A 141 20.33 -27.81 -33.97
C GLN A 141 20.98 -26.99 -32.86
N VAL A 142 20.19 -26.59 -31.87
CA VAL A 142 20.62 -25.81 -30.71
C VAL A 142 21.27 -26.72 -29.67
N ALA A 143 20.65 -27.87 -29.38
CA ALA A 143 21.17 -28.85 -28.45
C ALA A 143 20.60 -30.26 -28.71
N GLU A 144 21.35 -31.28 -28.33
CA GLU A 144 20.89 -32.67 -28.23
C GLU A 144 21.12 -33.16 -26.80
N VAL A 145 20.05 -33.50 -26.08
CA VAL A 145 20.10 -33.88 -24.67
C VAL A 145 19.56 -35.31 -24.48
N PRO A 146 20.36 -36.25 -23.97
CA PRO A 146 19.87 -37.58 -23.62
C PRO A 146 19.07 -37.54 -22.31
N VAL A 147 17.92 -38.21 -22.29
CA VAL A 147 17.06 -38.38 -21.12
C VAL A 147 16.63 -39.84 -20.98
N GLN A 148 16.36 -40.26 -19.75
CA GLN A 148 15.75 -41.57 -19.48
C GLN A 148 14.28 -41.39 -19.12
N VAL A 149 13.43 -42.18 -19.78
CA VAL A 149 11.98 -42.23 -19.55
C VAL A 149 11.54 -43.68 -19.47
N SER A 150 10.36 -43.94 -18.91
CA SER A 150 9.79 -45.31 -18.89
C SER A 150 9.63 -45.88 -20.31
N ILE A 151 9.83 -47.18 -20.47
CA ILE A 151 9.68 -47.90 -21.75
C ILE A 151 8.27 -47.73 -22.35
N ASP A 152 7.25 -47.56 -21.50
CA ASP A 152 5.86 -47.39 -21.91
C ASP A 152 5.52 -45.92 -22.28
N THR A 153 6.47 -45.01 -22.12
CA THR A 153 6.28 -43.59 -22.44
C THR A 153 6.26 -43.39 -23.96
N SER A 154 5.18 -42.79 -24.47
CA SER A 154 5.02 -42.48 -25.90
C SER A 154 5.35 -41.02 -26.27
N CYS A 155 5.41 -40.12 -25.29
CA CYS A 155 5.73 -38.71 -25.49
C CYS A 155 6.51 -38.12 -24.31
N VAL A 156 7.34 -37.13 -24.59
CA VAL A 156 8.02 -36.32 -23.57
C VAL A 156 7.21 -35.05 -23.35
N ASN A 157 6.80 -34.84 -22.09
CA ASN A 157 5.95 -33.72 -21.72
C ASN A 157 6.72 -32.40 -21.55
N MET A 158 5.99 -31.30 -21.56
CA MET A 158 6.54 -29.95 -21.44
C MET A 158 7.38 -29.73 -20.18
N ALA A 159 7.11 -30.42 -19.08
CA ALA A 159 7.91 -30.28 -17.86
C ALA A 159 9.33 -30.83 -18.04
N ILE A 160 9.47 -31.96 -18.73
CA ILE A 160 10.78 -32.51 -19.10
C ILE A 160 11.43 -31.62 -20.18
N LEU A 161 10.68 -31.22 -21.22
CA LEU A 161 11.21 -30.39 -22.29
C LEU A 161 11.72 -29.03 -21.77
N THR A 162 11.01 -28.40 -20.83
CA THR A 162 11.42 -27.11 -20.27
C THR A 162 12.64 -27.27 -19.36
N ARG A 163 12.73 -28.37 -18.62
CA ARG A 163 13.86 -28.64 -17.70
C ARG A 163 15.19 -28.83 -18.42
N TYR A 164 15.17 -29.29 -19.66
CA TYR A 164 16.37 -29.49 -20.48
C TYR A 164 16.49 -28.47 -21.63
N LEU A 165 15.66 -27.42 -21.62
CA LEU A 165 15.69 -26.35 -22.61
C LEU A 165 17.02 -25.57 -22.51
N PRO A 166 17.73 -25.34 -23.64
CA PRO A 166 18.92 -24.48 -23.64
C PRO A 166 18.62 -23.05 -23.19
N GLU A 167 19.56 -22.45 -22.45
CA GLU A 167 19.46 -21.05 -22.03
C GLU A 167 19.33 -20.12 -23.25
N GLY A 168 18.50 -19.08 -23.13
CA GLY A 168 18.26 -18.11 -24.21
C GLY A 168 17.29 -18.58 -25.30
N TYR A 169 16.57 -19.69 -25.09
CA TYR A 169 15.54 -20.18 -26.01
C TYR A 169 14.19 -20.38 -25.32
N THR A 170 13.11 -20.33 -26.11
CA THR A 170 11.75 -20.71 -25.71
C THR A 170 11.26 -21.86 -26.59
N ILE A 171 10.37 -22.69 -26.06
CA ILE A 171 9.77 -23.81 -26.81
C ILE A 171 8.58 -23.31 -27.61
N GLU A 172 8.54 -23.67 -28.89
CA GLU A 172 7.39 -23.45 -29.76
C GLU A 172 6.59 -24.75 -29.87
N GLY A 173 5.51 -24.88 -29.10
CA GLY A 173 4.58 -26.00 -29.22
C GLY A 173 4.19 -26.64 -27.89
N THR A 174 3.99 -27.95 -27.92
CA THR A 174 3.43 -28.76 -26.82
C THR A 174 4.27 -30.03 -26.60
N ASP A 175 3.76 -30.96 -25.79
CA ASP A 175 4.32 -32.30 -25.61
C ASP A 175 4.70 -32.95 -26.95
N CYS A 176 5.85 -33.61 -26.98
CA CYS A 176 6.46 -34.11 -28.21
C CYS A 176 6.54 -35.65 -28.20
N ILE A 177 6.10 -36.28 -29.28
CA ILE A 177 6.07 -37.74 -29.43
C ILE A 177 7.50 -38.30 -29.59
N ILE A 178 7.77 -39.44 -28.96
CA ILE A 178 9.01 -40.18 -29.13
C ILE A 178 8.95 -40.98 -30.44
N ARG A 179 9.94 -40.80 -31.31
CA ARG A 179 10.08 -41.54 -32.58
C ARG A 179 11.47 -42.16 -32.67
N ASP A 180 11.53 -43.48 -32.66
CA ASP A 180 12.78 -44.25 -32.76
C ASP A 180 13.88 -43.79 -31.77
N GLY A 181 13.47 -43.45 -30.53
CA GLY A 181 14.38 -42.97 -29.49
C GLY A 181 14.76 -41.48 -29.60
N TYR A 182 14.10 -40.71 -30.47
CA TYR A 182 14.32 -39.27 -30.61
C TYR A 182 13.03 -38.47 -30.38
N VAL A 183 13.20 -37.26 -29.88
CA VAL A 183 12.15 -36.24 -29.74
C VAL A 183 12.65 -34.97 -30.40
N TYR A 184 11.84 -34.37 -31.25
CA TYR A 184 12.15 -33.11 -31.92
C TYR A 184 11.33 -31.98 -31.31
N VAL A 185 12.01 -30.91 -30.90
CA VAL A 185 11.39 -29.76 -30.23
C VAL A 185 11.77 -28.50 -31.00
N SER A 186 10.76 -27.79 -31.51
CA SER A 186 10.97 -26.47 -32.12
C SER A 186 11.26 -25.46 -31.03
N VAL A 187 12.31 -24.65 -31.22
CA VAL A 187 12.65 -23.56 -30.32
C VAL A 187 12.92 -22.27 -31.08
N ALA A 188 12.65 -21.15 -30.44
CA ALA A 188 13.05 -19.84 -30.92
C ALA A 188 13.94 -19.17 -29.87
N PRO A 189 14.87 -18.28 -30.26
CA PRO A 189 15.57 -17.43 -29.32
C PRO A 189 14.56 -16.70 -28.42
N ALA A 190 14.78 -16.75 -27.11
CA ALA A 190 13.98 -16.00 -26.16
C ALA A 190 14.14 -14.51 -26.46
N GLU A 191 13.05 -13.74 -26.46
CA GLU A 191 13.13 -12.29 -26.60
C GLU A 191 13.99 -11.72 -25.47
N GLU A 192 15.12 -11.13 -25.82
CA GLU A 192 15.93 -10.38 -24.87
C GLU A 192 15.17 -9.12 -24.46
N VAL A 193 15.02 -8.92 -23.15
CA VAL A 193 14.33 -7.77 -22.57
C VAL A 193 15.29 -6.89 -21.79
N GLN A 194 15.02 -5.59 -21.80
CA GLN A 194 15.66 -4.58 -20.96
C GLN A 194 14.65 -3.97 -19.99
N ASN A 195 15.14 -3.56 -18.82
CA ASN A 195 14.36 -2.79 -17.87
C ASN A 195 14.48 -1.30 -18.20
N VAL A 196 13.35 -0.64 -18.37
CA VAL A 196 13.24 0.80 -18.62
C VAL A 196 12.43 1.44 -17.51
N LYS A 197 12.80 2.63 -17.08
CA LYS A 197 12.05 3.42 -16.10
C LYS A 197 11.34 4.57 -16.79
N ILE A 198 10.02 4.61 -16.66
CA ILE A 198 9.21 5.74 -17.12
C ILE A 198 9.11 6.75 -15.98
N ASN A 199 9.64 7.94 -16.20
CA ASN A 199 9.54 9.07 -15.28
C ASN A 199 8.42 9.99 -15.77
N TYR A 200 7.33 10.06 -15.00
CA TYR A 200 6.25 11.00 -15.23
C TYR A 200 6.52 12.27 -14.44
N TYR A 201 6.64 13.39 -15.15
CA TYR A 201 7.00 14.68 -14.59
C TYR A 201 5.91 15.71 -14.90
N ASP A 202 5.44 16.41 -13.87
CA ASP A 202 4.57 17.57 -14.03
C ASP A 202 5.46 18.82 -14.14
N GLU A 203 5.49 19.40 -15.34
CA GLU A 203 6.30 20.58 -15.64
C GLU A 203 5.75 21.84 -14.95
N ASP A 204 4.43 21.97 -14.82
CA ASP A 204 3.80 23.12 -14.17
C ASP A 204 4.09 23.13 -12.66
N ALA A 205 4.14 21.93 -12.05
CA ALA A 205 4.48 21.75 -10.64
C ALA A 205 5.98 21.57 -10.37
N GLU A 206 6.82 21.54 -11.41
CA GLU A 206 8.25 21.23 -11.36
C GLU A 206 8.59 20.00 -10.51
N LYS A 207 7.80 18.92 -10.67
CA LYS A 207 7.91 17.75 -9.80
C LYS A 207 7.70 16.44 -10.55
N GLN A 208 8.53 15.46 -10.19
CA GLN A 208 8.29 14.06 -10.54
C GLN A 208 7.08 13.50 -9.78
N VAL A 209 6.07 13.06 -10.52
CA VAL A 209 4.83 12.52 -9.95
C VAL A 209 4.87 11.00 -9.81
N ALA A 210 5.62 10.31 -10.68
CA ALA A 210 5.82 8.86 -10.57
C ALA A 210 7.12 8.39 -11.27
N GLU A 211 7.64 7.24 -10.83
CA GLU A 211 8.65 6.44 -11.54
C GLU A 211 8.13 5.00 -11.65
N VAL A 212 7.97 4.50 -12.87
CA VAL A 212 7.43 3.15 -13.09
C VAL A 212 8.43 2.31 -13.90
N PRO A 213 8.92 1.19 -13.35
CA PRO A 213 9.74 0.25 -14.10
C PRO A 213 8.87 -0.59 -15.05
N VAL A 214 9.31 -0.75 -16.29
CA VAL A 214 8.69 -1.58 -17.32
C VAL A 214 9.74 -2.44 -18.01
N GLN A 215 9.33 -3.59 -18.55
CA GLN A 215 10.18 -4.43 -19.40
C GLN A 215 9.76 -4.31 -20.85
N VAL A 216 10.73 -4.11 -21.74
CA VAL A 216 10.54 -4.04 -23.19
C VAL A 216 11.66 -4.83 -23.87
N SER A 217 11.49 -5.18 -25.14
CA SER A 217 12.56 -5.81 -25.93
C SER A 217 13.84 -4.95 -25.93
N ILE A 218 15.01 -5.61 -25.95
CA ILE A 218 16.33 -4.95 -26.05
C ILE A 218 16.45 -4.09 -27.33
N ASP A 219 15.74 -4.45 -28.39
CA ASP A 219 15.72 -3.74 -29.67
C ASP A 219 14.76 -2.54 -29.68
N THR A 220 13.95 -2.37 -28.63
CA THR A 220 13.03 -1.24 -28.51
C THR A 220 13.80 0.05 -28.29
N SER A 221 13.69 1.00 -29.22
CA SER A 221 14.26 2.34 -29.09
C SER A 221 13.31 3.37 -28.45
N CYS A 222 12.01 3.09 -28.45
CA CYS A 222 10.99 3.96 -27.87
C CYS A 222 9.84 3.17 -27.24
N VAL A 223 9.39 3.57 -26.06
CA VAL A 223 8.27 2.93 -25.37
C VAL A 223 6.95 3.25 -26.07
N ASN A 224 6.10 2.24 -26.24
CA ASN A 224 4.81 2.39 -26.89
C ASN A 224 3.86 3.27 -26.05
N MET A 225 3.10 4.15 -26.70
CA MET A 225 2.06 4.97 -26.08
C MET A 225 1.08 4.17 -25.22
N ALA A 226 0.71 2.96 -25.63
CA ALA A 226 -0.16 2.10 -24.83
C ALA A 226 0.43 1.74 -23.46
N ILE A 227 1.76 1.57 -23.38
CA ILE A 227 2.47 1.35 -22.12
C ILE A 227 2.45 2.64 -21.30
N LEU A 228 2.75 3.79 -21.91
CA LEU A 228 2.73 5.09 -21.23
C LEU A 228 1.36 5.40 -20.62
N THR A 229 0.27 5.18 -21.36
CA THR A 229 -1.09 5.41 -20.85
C THR A 229 -1.47 4.39 -19.78
N ARG A 230 -1.08 3.12 -19.93
CA ARG A 230 -1.38 2.06 -18.95
C ARG A 230 -0.77 2.33 -17.57
N TYR A 231 0.44 2.90 -17.54
CA TYR A 231 1.17 3.18 -16.30
C TYR A 231 1.10 4.65 -15.88
N MET A 232 0.26 5.46 -16.54
CA MET A 232 0.08 6.86 -16.22
C MET A 232 -0.57 7.02 -14.82
N PRO A 233 -0.09 7.96 -13.99
CA PRO A 233 -0.70 8.25 -12.70
C PRO A 233 -2.16 8.70 -12.83
N GLU A 234 -3.01 8.26 -11.89
CA GLU A 234 -4.41 8.69 -11.83
C GLU A 234 -4.53 10.20 -11.56
N GLY A 235 -5.49 10.86 -12.22
CA GLY A 235 -5.68 12.32 -12.12
C GLY A 235 -4.66 13.15 -12.90
N TYR A 236 -3.92 12.54 -13.84
CA TYR A 236 -3.02 13.22 -14.75
C TYR A 236 -3.37 12.92 -16.21
N ALA A 237 -3.20 13.91 -17.07
CA ALA A 237 -3.28 13.79 -18.51
C ALA A 237 -1.87 13.91 -19.13
N LEU A 238 -1.65 13.19 -20.23
CA LEU A 238 -0.41 13.25 -20.98
C LEU A 238 -0.31 14.58 -21.75
N VAL A 239 0.79 15.31 -21.58
CA VAL A 239 1.05 16.57 -22.31
C VAL A 239 1.96 16.32 -23.50
N SER A 240 3.12 15.71 -23.26
CA SER A 240 4.10 15.40 -24.28
C SER A 240 4.82 14.10 -23.93
N SER A 241 5.17 13.31 -24.94
CA SER A 241 5.87 12.06 -24.75
C SER A 241 7.14 12.03 -25.59
N ASP A 242 8.27 12.28 -24.95
CA ASP A 242 9.54 11.86 -25.49
C ASP A 242 9.72 10.37 -25.17
N CYS A 243 9.04 9.53 -25.95
CA CYS A 243 8.99 8.08 -25.76
C CYS A 243 10.35 7.38 -25.90
N ILE A 244 11.39 8.11 -26.30
CA ILE A 244 12.71 7.57 -26.62
C ILE A 244 13.39 7.10 -25.34
N ILE A 245 13.92 5.87 -25.39
CA ILE A 245 14.69 5.30 -24.30
C ILE A 245 16.10 5.88 -24.34
N ARG A 246 16.54 6.50 -23.24
CA ARG A 246 17.89 7.03 -23.05
C ARG A 246 18.47 6.47 -21.76
N ASP A 247 19.53 5.69 -21.87
CA ASP A 247 20.21 5.06 -20.73
C ASP A 247 19.26 4.32 -19.77
N GLY A 248 18.22 3.67 -20.31
CA GLY A 248 17.21 2.94 -19.54
C GLY A 248 16.09 3.81 -18.95
N TYR A 249 15.98 5.08 -19.35
CA TYR A 249 14.93 6.00 -18.91
C TYR A 249 14.10 6.55 -20.07
N VAL A 250 12.82 6.81 -19.78
CA VAL A 250 11.89 7.54 -20.64
C VAL A 250 11.26 8.66 -19.81
N TYR A 251 11.20 9.86 -20.37
CA TYR A 251 10.66 11.04 -19.69
C TYR A 251 9.34 11.45 -20.34
N VAL A 252 8.31 11.57 -19.52
CA VAL A 252 6.95 11.81 -19.96
C VAL A 252 6.40 13.01 -19.23
N SER A 253 6.08 14.07 -19.97
CA SER A 253 5.46 15.26 -19.41
C SER A 253 3.98 15.00 -19.23
N VAL A 254 3.51 15.15 -17.99
CA VAL A 254 2.11 15.06 -17.63
C VAL A 254 1.64 16.36 -17.01
N LYS A 255 0.34 16.54 -16.94
CA LYS A 255 -0.28 17.65 -16.24
C LYS A 255 -1.44 17.11 -15.44
N LYS A 256 -1.60 17.58 -14.21
CA LYS A 256 -2.76 17.22 -13.39
C LYS A 256 -4.04 17.54 -14.16
N ASP A 257 -4.87 16.52 -14.38
CA ASP A 257 -6.15 16.65 -15.03
C ASP A 257 -7.15 17.15 -13.98
N VAL A 258 -7.26 18.47 -13.90
CA VAL A 258 -8.14 19.14 -12.95
C VAL A 258 -9.45 19.45 -13.68
N GLU A 259 -10.51 18.75 -13.31
CA GLU A 259 -11.85 19.09 -13.77
C GLU A 259 -12.28 20.39 -13.07
N ILE A 260 -12.53 21.46 -13.85
CA ILE A 260 -13.01 22.74 -13.32
C ILE A 260 -14.54 22.74 -13.36
N ARG A 261 -15.18 23.09 -12.25
CA ARG A 261 -16.63 23.22 -12.13
C ARG A 261 -17.02 24.54 -11.48
N GLU A 262 -18.22 25.00 -11.79
CA GLU A 262 -18.81 26.20 -11.18
C GLU A 262 -19.49 25.85 -9.85
N ALA A 263 -19.32 26.71 -8.85
CA ALA A 263 -20.16 26.80 -7.67
C ALA A 263 -21.10 28.00 -7.84
N VAL A 264 -22.39 27.80 -7.61
CA VAL A 264 -23.42 28.86 -7.73
C VAL A 264 -24.07 29.09 -6.39
N LEU A 265 -24.10 30.35 -5.93
CA LEU A 265 -24.82 30.75 -4.73
C LEU A 265 -25.97 31.71 -5.09
N HIS A 266 -27.20 31.31 -4.75
CA HIS A 266 -28.36 32.18 -4.78
C HIS A 266 -28.60 32.78 -3.38
N ILE A 267 -28.52 34.10 -3.26
CA ILE A 267 -28.79 34.83 -2.01
C ILE A 267 -30.18 35.47 -2.09
N THR A 268 -30.98 35.27 -1.05
CA THR A 268 -32.24 35.99 -0.84
C THR A 268 -32.09 36.92 0.36
N PHE A 269 -32.37 38.21 0.17
CA PHE A 269 -32.42 39.17 1.25
C PHE A 269 -33.88 39.38 1.66
N GLU A 270 -34.19 39.21 2.95
CA GLU A 270 -35.54 39.25 3.47
C GLU A 270 -35.63 40.17 4.70
N THR A 271 -36.78 40.78 4.95
CA THR A 271 -37.03 41.49 6.21
C THR A 271 -37.31 40.50 7.36
N PRO A 272 -37.28 40.92 8.64
CA PRO A 272 -37.66 40.05 9.77
C PRO A 272 -39.07 39.46 9.65
N ASN A 273 -39.93 40.11 8.87
CA ASN A 273 -41.30 39.66 8.59
C ASN A 273 -41.41 38.68 7.41
N GLY A 274 -40.29 38.30 6.78
CA GLY A 274 -40.24 37.36 5.64
C GLY A 274 -40.57 37.98 4.29
N GLU A 275 -40.57 39.31 4.17
CA GLU A 275 -40.72 39.99 2.88
C GLU A 275 -39.39 40.01 2.14
N VAL A 276 -39.36 39.46 0.92
CA VAL A 276 -38.15 39.48 0.08
C VAL A 276 -37.85 40.90 -0.38
N VAL A 277 -36.71 41.43 0.05
CA VAL A 277 -36.18 42.74 -0.36
C VAL A 277 -35.60 42.64 -1.77
N THR A 278 -34.72 41.66 -2.00
CA THR A 278 -34.13 41.38 -3.32
C THR A 278 -33.45 40.01 -3.31
N THR A 279 -33.03 39.53 -4.48
CA THR A 279 -32.19 38.35 -4.63
C THR A 279 -30.95 38.67 -5.44
N GLU A 280 -29.86 37.96 -5.16
CA GLU A 280 -28.59 38.06 -5.87
C GLU A 280 -28.08 36.66 -6.22
N THR A 281 -27.27 36.54 -7.27
CA THR A 281 -26.64 35.27 -7.64
C THR A 281 -25.19 35.54 -7.99
N VAL A 282 -24.30 34.77 -7.37
CA VAL A 282 -22.85 34.86 -7.57
C VAL A 282 -22.31 33.48 -7.90
N THR A 283 -21.25 33.45 -8.70
CA THR A 283 -20.62 32.22 -9.17
C THR A 283 -19.11 32.27 -9.00
N ALA A 284 -18.50 31.09 -8.83
CA ALA A 284 -17.05 30.92 -8.79
C ALA A 284 -16.67 29.63 -9.52
N GLU A 285 -15.52 29.61 -10.19
CA GLU A 285 -14.96 28.43 -10.85
C GLU A 285 -13.76 27.89 -10.05
N GLY A 286 -13.66 26.57 -9.94
CA GLY A 286 -12.55 25.91 -9.24
C GLY A 286 -12.52 24.40 -9.45
N ALA A 287 -11.54 23.75 -8.85
CA ALA A 287 -11.33 22.32 -9.01
C ALA A 287 -12.48 21.50 -8.38
N ASP A 288 -12.94 20.47 -9.09
CA ASP A 288 -13.97 19.53 -8.59
C ASP A 288 -13.53 18.91 -7.25
N GLY A 289 -14.41 18.97 -6.25
CA GLY A 289 -14.15 18.52 -4.89
C GLY A 289 -13.47 19.52 -3.95
N GLU A 290 -13.07 20.71 -4.43
CA GLU A 290 -12.76 21.86 -3.57
C GLU A 290 -14.01 22.71 -3.28
N ASP A 291 -13.90 23.66 -2.36
CA ASP A 291 -15.00 24.52 -1.92
C ASP A 291 -14.82 25.98 -2.35
N ALA A 292 -15.87 26.59 -2.90
CA ALA A 292 -15.96 28.04 -3.06
C ALA A 292 -16.44 28.69 -1.75
N VAL A 293 -15.78 29.75 -1.31
CA VAL A 293 -16.18 30.55 -0.14
C VAL A 293 -16.62 31.92 -0.59
N PHE A 294 -17.91 32.20 -0.48
CA PHE A 294 -18.52 33.50 -0.80
C PHE A 294 -18.67 34.35 0.46
N ARG A 295 -18.13 35.56 0.45
CA ARG A 295 -18.10 36.47 1.60
C ARG A 295 -18.89 37.75 1.34
N LEU A 296 -19.74 38.11 2.30
CA LEU A 296 -20.43 39.40 2.30
C LEU A 296 -19.41 40.56 2.35
N GLY A 297 -19.57 41.54 1.48
CA GLY A 297 -18.68 42.70 1.33
C GLY A 297 -17.48 42.47 0.39
N VAL A 298 -17.29 41.24 -0.10
CA VAL A 298 -16.24 40.89 -1.07
C VAL A 298 -16.87 40.36 -2.34
N ASP A 299 -17.63 39.27 -2.23
CA ASP A 299 -18.19 38.54 -3.37
C ASP A 299 -19.64 38.97 -3.67
N PHE A 300 -20.38 39.38 -2.64
CA PHE A 300 -21.74 39.93 -2.75
C PHE A 300 -21.97 41.00 -1.68
N ASN A 301 -22.96 41.87 -1.83
CA ASN A 301 -23.18 43.02 -0.93
C ASN A 301 -24.61 43.07 -0.39
N LEU A 302 -24.80 43.78 0.72
CA LEU A 302 -26.16 44.07 1.20
C LEU A 302 -26.89 44.98 0.20
N PRO A 303 -28.22 44.89 0.11
CA PRO A 303 -29.03 45.85 -0.64
C PRO A 303 -28.78 47.28 -0.13
N THR A 304 -28.78 48.26 -1.05
CA THR A 304 -28.54 49.67 -0.68
C THR A 304 -29.58 50.15 0.35
N GLY A 305 -29.11 50.77 1.44
CA GLY A 305 -29.97 51.29 2.51
C GLY A 305 -30.35 50.25 3.58
N TYR A 306 -29.80 49.04 3.52
CA TYR A 306 -30.06 47.97 4.48
C TYR A 306 -28.81 47.61 5.29
N LYS A 307 -29.03 47.23 6.55
CA LYS A 307 -28.04 46.60 7.44
C LYS A 307 -28.48 45.17 7.75
N LEU A 308 -27.55 44.31 8.18
CA LEU A 308 -27.93 43.00 8.72
C LEU A 308 -28.79 43.20 9.97
N SER A 309 -29.90 42.47 10.05
CA SER A 309 -30.74 42.48 11.25
C SER A 309 -29.98 41.94 12.46
N ASN A 310 -30.18 42.61 13.59
CA ASN A 310 -29.64 42.21 14.89
C ASN A 310 -30.49 41.14 15.61
N ASP A 311 -31.60 40.70 15.01
CA ASP A 311 -32.52 39.73 15.62
C ASP A 311 -31.95 38.32 15.69
N ARG A 312 -30.90 38.04 14.90
CA ARG A 312 -30.21 36.75 14.87
C ARG A 312 -28.77 36.85 14.40
N ASP A 313 -27.96 35.91 14.85
CA ASP A 313 -26.65 35.65 14.27
C ASP A 313 -26.82 35.11 12.85
N GLN A 314 -26.06 35.68 11.91
CA GLN A 314 -26.14 35.34 10.49
C GLN A 314 -24.77 34.95 9.95
N VAL A 315 -24.77 33.97 9.05
CA VAL A 315 -23.54 33.50 8.39
C VAL A 315 -23.21 34.44 7.24
N THR A 316 -22.05 35.08 7.30
CA THR A 316 -21.57 36.01 6.25
C THR A 316 -20.54 35.38 5.31
N GLU A 317 -20.10 34.15 5.60
CA GLU A 317 -19.23 33.34 4.76
C GLU A 317 -19.93 32.03 4.39
N ILE A 318 -20.34 31.90 3.14
CA ILE A 318 -21.09 30.75 2.65
C ILE A 318 -20.17 29.87 1.82
N THR A 319 -20.07 28.59 2.19
CA THR A 319 -19.23 27.61 1.50
C THR A 319 -20.08 26.72 0.60
N ILE A 320 -19.81 26.72 -0.71
CA ILE A 320 -20.48 25.88 -1.70
C ILE A 320 -19.43 25.03 -2.42
N PRO A 321 -19.53 23.69 -2.42
CA PRO A 321 -18.63 22.84 -3.19
C PRO A 321 -18.69 23.15 -4.69
N PHE A 322 -17.54 23.17 -5.38
CA PHE A 322 -17.51 23.30 -6.84
C PHE A 322 -18.29 22.17 -7.51
N GLY A 323 -19.10 22.50 -8.53
CA GLY A 323 -20.05 21.58 -9.17
C GLY A 323 -21.44 21.55 -8.54
N SER A 324 -21.69 22.39 -7.52
CA SER A 324 -22.98 22.46 -6.81
C SER A 324 -23.63 23.84 -6.88
N THR A 325 -24.94 23.86 -6.62
CA THR A 325 -25.72 25.09 -6.45
C THR A 325 -26.31 25.14 -5.04
N GLY A 326 -26.07 26.22 -4.31
CA GLY A 326 -26.60 26.47 -2.98
C GLY A 326 -27.51 27.70 -2.92
N GLY A 327 -28.33 27.76 -1.88
CA GLY A 327 -29.17 28.91 -1.56
C GLY A 327 -28.92 29.38 -0.12
N HIS A 328 -28.92 30.69 0.09
CA HIS A 328 -28.81 31.28 1.42
C HIS A 328 -29.76 32.46 1.59
N THR A 329 -30.46 32.53 2.71
CA THR A 329 -31.31 33.67 3.06
C THR A 329 -30.60 34.51 4.13
N MET A 330 -30.46 35.80 3.86
CA MET A 330 -30.01 36.79 4.83
C MET A 330 -31.17 37.71 5.23
N VAL A 331 -31.26 38.03 6.51
CA VAL A 331 -32.23 38.99 7.03
C VAL A 331 -31.61 40.36 7.18
N VAL A 332 -32.29 41.31 6.60
CA VAL A 332 -31.88 42.70 6.57
C VAL A 332 -32.98 43.58 7.13
N GLU A 333 -32.57 44.63 7.81
CA GLU A 333 -33.44 45.71 8.25
C GLU A 333 -32.99 47.00 7.59
N LYS A 334 -33.89 47.99 7.46
CA LYS A 334 -33.48 49.30 6.98
C LYS A 334 -32.41 49.83 7.93
N GLY A 335 -31.30 50.32 7.35
CA GLY A 335 -30.29 51.03 8.14
C GLY A 335 -30.92 52.26 8.79
N ASP A 336 -30.37 52.74 9.91
CA ASP A 336 -30.82 54.01 10.49
C ASP A 336 -30.46 55.12 9.49
N LEU A 337 -31.47 55.66 8.79
CA LEU A 337 -31.31 56.65 7.73
C LEU A 337 -31.23 58.08 8.27
N SER A 338 -31.05 58.25 9.59
CA SER A 338 -31.08 59.55 10.26
C SER A 338 -30.14 60.54 9.56
N SER A 339 -30.72 61.63 9.06
CA SER A 339 -29.98 62.77 8.51
C SER A 339 -29.44 63.64 9.66
N ILE A 340 -28.33 64.35 9.43
CA ILE A 340 -27.76 65.28 10.42
C ILE A 340 -28.02 66.72 9.95
N VAL A 341 -28.71 67.50 10.77
CA VAL A 341 -28.93 68.94 10.56
C VAL A 341 -28.12 69.73 11.57
N LYS A 342 -27.38 70.74 11.09
CA LYS A 342 -26.63 71.66 11.95
C LYS A 342 -27.48 72.88 12.23
N ILE A 343 -28.11 72.92 13.40
CA ILE A 343 -29.06 73.97 13.76
C ILE A 343 -28.32 75.09 14.49
N GLN A 344 -28.58 76.34 14.08
CA GLN A 344 -28.23 77.55 14.84
C GLN A 344 -29.50 78.30 15.24
N PHE A 345 -29.67 78.57 16.53
CA PHE A 345 -30.73 79.40 17.05
C PHE A 345 -30.25 80.85 17.14
N VAL A 346 -30.98 81.78 16.52
CA VAL A 346 -30.65 83.22 16.51
C VAL A 346 -31.74 84.06 17.15
N ASP A 347 -31.36 85.04 17.95
CA ASP A 347 -32.28 85.99 18.59
C ASP A 347 -32.78 87.02 17.56
N ALA A 348 -34.05 86.88 17.15
CA ALA A 348 -34.65 87.72 16.13
C ALA A 348 -34.78 89.19 16.55
N GLU A 349 -34.81 89.47 17.85
CA GLU A 349 -34.94 90.84 18.37
C GLU A 349 -33.57 91.52 18.57
N ASN A 350 -32.48 90.74 18.55
CA ASN A 350 -31.12 91.21 18.81
C ASN A 350 -30.17 90.95 17.62
N ASN A 351 -30.56 91.43 16.44
CA ASN A 351 -29.74 91.44 15.22
C ASN A 351 -29.17 90.06 14.84
N ASP A 352 -29.99 89.01 14.98
CA ASP A 352 -29.68 87.62 14.66
C ASP A 352 -28.44 87.06 15.40
N GLU A 353 -28.20 87.51 16.64
CA GLU A 353 -27.14 86.96 17.49
C GLU A 353 -27.40 85.47 17.78
N VAL A 354 -26.38 84.63 17.54
CA VAL A 354 -26.46 83.18 17.78
C VAL A 354 -26.48 82.91 19.28
N VAL A 355 -27.61 82.37 19.77
CA VAL A 355 -27.82 82.06 21.19
C VAL A 355 -27.52 80.60 21.53
N ALA A 356 -27.62 79.69 20.54
CA ALA A 356 -27.23 78.29 20.67
C ALA A 356 -27.02 77.63 19.29
N GLY A 357 -26.41 76.45 19.29
CA GLY A 357 -26.36 75.61 18.09
C GLY A 357 -25.74 74.23 18.36
N GLY A 358 -25.93 73.30 17.43
CA GLY A 358 -25.48 71.92 17.55
C GLY A 358 -25.79 71.06 16.33
N ASP A 359 -25.32 69.81 16.39
CA ASP A 359 -25.62 68.77 15.41
C ASP A 359 -26.79 67.92 15.92
N TYR A 360 -27.85 67.82 15.13
CA TYR A 360 -29.09 67.14 15.50
C TYR A 360 -29.43 66.05 14.50
N PHE A 361 -29.81 64.86 15.00
CA PHE A 361 -30.25 63.74 14.18
C PHE A 361 -31.75 63.85 13.92
N VAL A 362 -32.14 63.85 12.66
CA VAL A 362 -33.52 64.05 12.19
C VAL A 362 -33.86 63.05 11.10
N ASP A 363 -35.13 62.99 10.65
CA ASP A 363 -35.56 62.14 9.53
C ASP A 363 -35.24 60.66 9.79
N GLY A 364 -35.68 60.16 10.96
CA GLY A 364 -35.42 58.79 11.40
C GLY A 364 -36.09 57.73 10.53
N ASP A 365 -37.14 58.09 9.79
CA ASP A 365 -37.85 57.25 8.83
C ASP A 365 -37.33 57.36 7.39
N GLY A 366 -36.49 58.36 7.09
CA GLY A 366 -35.78 58.52 5.83
C GLY A 366 -36.68 58.95 4.67
N ASP A 367 -37.75 59.70 4.96
CA ASP A 367 -38.66 60.26 3.96
C ASP A 367 -38.17 61.63 3.41
N GLY A 368 -37.10 62.17 4.02
CA GLY A 368 -36.46 63.42 3.64
C GLY A 368 -37.16 64.67 4.18
N ILE A 369 -38.06 64.53 5.15
CA ILE A 369 -38.80 65.63 5.78
C ILE A 369 -38.47 65.68 7.27
N PHE A 370 -37.96 66.84 7.70
CA PHE A 370 -37.78 67.17 9.11
C PHE A 370 -39.00 67.94 9.64
N HIS A 371 -39.67 67.41 10.66
CA HIS A 371 -40.88 68.01 11.20
C HIS A 371 -40.60 69.04 12.29
N THR A 372 -41.29 70.17 12.21
CA THR A 372 -41.08 71.32 13.13
C THR A 372 -41.31 70.97 14.61
N ARG A 373 -42.19 70.00 14.89
CA ARG A 373 -42.53 69.57 16.26
C ARG A 373 -41.33 68.97 17.00
N GLU A 374 -40.38 68.40 16.26
CA GLU A 374 -39.19 67.74 16.81
C GLU A 374 -38.15 68.74 17.33
N ILE A 375 -38.26 70.03 16.97
CA ILE A 375 -37.34 71.10 17.37
C ILE A 375 -37.65 71.64 18.77
N THR A 376 -38.90 71.50 19.24
CA THR A 376 -39.37 72.18 20.46
C THR A 376 -38.56 71.81 21.71
N GLU A 377 -37.99 70.60 21.75
CA GLU A 377 -37.12 70.13 22.84
C GLU A 377 -35.69 70.68 22.78
N TRP A 378 -35.29 71.25 21.64
CA TRP A 378 -33.94 71.76 21.37
C TRP A 378 -33.85 73.29 21.48
N VAL A 379 -34.99 73.97 21.63
CA VAL A 379 -35.05 75.43 21.80
C VAL A 379 -34.32 75.82 23.10
N PRO A 380 -33.43 76.83 23.07
CA PRO A 380 -32.69 77.26 24.26
C PRO A 380 -33.60 77.72 25.40
N GLU A 381 -33.20 77.43 26.64
CA GLU A 381 -33.95 77.85 27.83
C GLU A 381 -34.07 79.39 27.88
N GLY A 382 -35.29 79.89 28.17
CA GLY A 382 -35.59 81.32 28.19
C GLY A 382 -35.93 81.92 26.82
N TYR A 383 -36.04 81.10 25.77
CA TYR A 383 -36.41 81.49 24.41
C TYR A 383 -37.62 80.68 23.90
N GLU A 384 -38.43 81.29 23.04
CA GLU A 384 -39.51 80.63 22.30
C GLU A 384 -39.20 80.62 20.80
N LEU A 385 -39.48 79.49 20.13
CA LEU A 385 -39.27 79.33 18.69
C LEU A 385 -40.35 80.07 17.89
N GLN A 386 -39.96 80.83 16.87
CA GLN A 386 -40.93 81.42 15.94
C GLN A 386 -41.57 80.35 15.06
N GLU A 387 -42.80 80.58 14.59
CA GLU A 387 -43.51 79.62 13.74
C GLU A 387 -42.73 79.34 12.45
N VAL A 388 -42.28 78.10 12.27
CA VAL A 388 -41.59 77.61 11.06
C VAL A 388 -42.34 76.40 10.48
N GLY A 389 -42.15 76.14 9.19
CA GLY A 389 -42.71 74.95 8.52
C GLY A 389 -41.70 73.80 8.46
N ASP A 390 -42.15 72.64 8.01
CA ASP A 390 -41.30 71.45 7.86
C ASP A 390 -40.22 71.66 6.78
N PHE A 391 -39.07 71.02 6.96
CA PHE A 391 -37.88 71.23 6.13
C PHE A 391 -37.53 69.98 5.34
N GLN A 392 -37.13 70.16 4.08
CA GLN A 392 -36.58 69.06 3.30
C GLN A 392 -35.11 68.85 3.67
N VAL A 393 -34.73 67.64 4.04
CA VAL A 393 -33.35 67.26 4.36
C VAL A 393 -32.84 66.23 3.34
N GLU A 394 -31.60 66.41 2.86
CA GLU A 394 -30.99 65.46 1.95
C GLU A 394 -30.24 64.37 2.73
N LEU A 395 -30.57 63.12 2.42
CA LEU A 395 -29.94 61.94 3.00
C LEU A 395 -28.40 62.00 2.87
N TYR A 396 -27.68 61.80 3.97
CA TYR A 396 -26.21 61.79 4.04
C TYR A 396 -25.50 63.13 3.73
N LYS A 397 -26.20 64.27 3.79
CA LYS A 397 -25.57 65.59 3.70
C LYS A 397 -25.85 66.45 4.92
N GLU A 398 -24.80 67.09 5.42
CA GLU A 398 -24.93 68.11 6.46
C GLU A 398 -25.72 69.31 5.89
N THR A 399 -26.92 69.53 6.43
CA THR A 399 -27.76 70.65 6.03
C THR A 399 -27.69 71.72 7.13
N PRO A 400 -27.13 72.91 6.85
CA PRO A 400 -27.16 74.01 7.82
C PRO A 400 -28.57 74.59 7.89
N LEU A 401 -29.10 74.75 9.09
CA LEU A 401 -30.42 75.32 9.33
C LEU A 401 -30.33 76.41 10.39
N GLN A 402 -30.88 77.58 10.11
CA GLN A 402 -30.94 78.69 11.07
C GLN A 402 -32.39 78.93 11.48
N LEU A 403 -32.64 78.96 12.79
CA LEU A 403 -33.96 79.11 13.37
C LEU A 403 -34.02 80.34 14.26
N SER A 404 -35.04 81.17 14.05
CA SER A 404 -35.26 82.39 14.82
C SER A 404 -36.00 82.11 16.11
N VAL A 405 -35.49 82.61 17.22
CA VAL A 405 -36.09 82.52 18.55
C VAL A 405 -36.28 83.91 19.16
N THR A 406 -37.26 84.05 20.06
CA THR A 406 -37.56 85.29 20.78
C THR A 406 -37.37 85.09 22.27
N LYS A 407 -36.75 86.03 22.98
CA LYS A 407 -36.52 85.91 24.42
C LYS A 407 -37.83 86.06 25.21
N ILE A 408 -38.10 85.11 26.09
CA ILE A 408 -39.27 85.14 26.96
C ILE A 408 -39.07 86.28 27.97
N LYS A 409 -40.01 87.22 28.03
CA LYS A 409 -39.97 88.33 29.00
C LYS A 409 -40.31 87.78 30.38
N GLU A 410 -39.36 87.80 31.31
CA GLU A 410 -39.61 87.50 32.72
C GLU A 410 -40.58 88.56 33.30
N ASP A 411 -41.79 88.15 33.66
CA ASP A 411 -42.67 88.96 34.51
C ASP A 411 -42.07 88.96 35.92
N LYS A 412 -41.70 90.16 36.41
CA LYS A 412 -41.18 90.35 37.77
C LYS A 412 -42.23 89.89 38.81
N PRO A 413 -41.83 89.23 39.90
CA PRO A 413 -42.75 88.91 40.99
C PRO A 413 -43.25 90.20 41.66
N GLU A 414 -44.58 90.33 41.80
CA GLU A 414 -45.23 91.41 42.55
C GLU A 414 -44.76 91.38 44.03
N THR A 415 -44.32 92.52 44.52
CA THR A 415 -43.99 92.76 45.94
C THR A 415 -45.27 92.74 46.81
N PRO A 416 -45.26 92.16 48.01
CA PRO A 416 -46.44 92.14 48.89
C PRO A 416 -46.75 93.54 49.47
N ASP A 417 -48.02 93.90 49.47
CA ASP A 417 -48.59 95.13 50.07
C ASP A 417 -48.49 95.08 51.62
N PRO A 418 -48.10 96.15 52.33
CA PRO A 418 -48.09 96.16 53.79
C PRO A 418 -49.50 96.30 54.34
N GLU A 419 -50.02 95.26 54.99
CA GLU A 419 -51.16 95.38 55.90
C GLU A 419 -50.83 96.34 57.05
N GLU A 420 -51.78 97.21 57.40
CA GLU A 420 -52.39 97.32 58.74
C GLU A 420 -53.21 98.65 58.88
N PRO A 421 -54.08 98.83 59.90
CA PRO A 421 -55.18 97.96 60.33
C PRO A 421 -56.41 98.76 60.89
N ASN A 422 -57.50 98.03 61.14
CA ASN A 422 -58.65 98.35 62.03
C ASN A 422 -59.63 99.44 61.57
N LYS A 423 -60.95 99.22 61.60
CA LYS A 423 -61.78 98.96 62.80
C LYS A 423 -63.26 99.03 62.36
N PRO A 424 -64.26 98.67 63.18
CA PRO A 424 -64.44 97.56 64.13
C PRO A 424 -65.38 96.47 63.60
#